data_AF-A8FQR7-F1
#
_entry.id   AF-A8FQR7-F1
#
_cell.length_a   1.000
_cell.length_b   1.000
_cell.length_c   1.000
_cell.angle_alpha   90.00
_cell.angle_beta   90.00
_cell.angle_gamma   90.00
#
_symmetry.space_group_name_H-M   'P 1'
#
loop_
_entity.id
_entity.type
_entity.pdbx_description
1 polymer ?
#
loop_
_entity_poly.entity_id
_entity_poly.type
_entity_poly.pdbx_seq_one_letter_code
_entity_poly.pdbx_strand_id
1 'polypeptide(L)' 'MMILIRKAIEGDAQAVYDLRSRAILEECSGFYSAEPLSLWTKGGVSESLISDIVNSFYVSESDAQVTGNSSR' A
#
# COMPACT_ATOMS: atom_id res chain seq x y z
N MET A 1 -21.79 -5.54 -2.91
CA MET A 1 -20.38 -5.12 -3.06
C MET A 1 -19.61 -6.31 -3.61
N MET A 2 -18.95 -6.17 -4.76
CA MET A 2 -18.07 -7.21 -5.32
C MET A 2 -16.63 -6.75 -5.14
N ILE A 3 -15.79 -7.60 -4.57
CA ILE A 3 -14.36 -7.35 -4.44
C ILE A 3 -13.64 -8.19 -5.49
N LEU A 4 -12.87 -7.54 -6.36
CA LEU A 4 -12.00 -8.20 -7.32
C LEU A 4 -10.57 -8.21 -6.76
N ILE A 5 -9.91 -9.36 -6.77
CA ILE A 5 -8.47 -9.45 -6.53
C ILE A 5 -7.78 -9.56 -7.89
N ARG A 6 -6.86 -8.63 -8.17
CA ARG A 6 -6.10 -8.60 -9.43
C ARG A 6 -4.63 -8.29 -9.17
N LYS A 7 -3.77 -8.61 -10.14
CA LYS A 7 -2.37 -8.19 -10.12
C LYS A 7 -2.32 -6.66 -10.09
N ALA A 8 -1.41 -6.11 -9.29
CA ALA A 8 -1.19 -4.67 -9.25
C ALA A 8 -0.55 -4.18 -10.56
N ILE A 9 -0.93 -2.98 -10.98
CA ILE A 9 -0.34 -2.25 -12.10
C ILE A 9 0.33 -0.97 -11.59
N GLU A 10 1.14 -0.33 -12.42
CA GLU A 10 1.84 0.92 -12.06
C GLU A 10 0.88 2.02 -11.58
N GLY A 11 -0.31 2.12 -12.20
CA GLY A 11 -1.34 3.08 -11.79
C GLY A 11 -1.88 2.88 -10.37
N ASP A 12 -1.67 1.72 -9.75
CA ASP A 12 -2.08 1.47 -8.37
C ASP A 12 -1.08 2.00 -7.34
N ALA A 13 0.12 2.41 -7.76
CA ALA A 13 1.25 2.66 -6.85
C ALA A 13 0.94 3.68 -5.76
N GLN A 14 0.26 4.77 -6.11
CA GLN A 14 -0.13 5.79 -5.14
C GLN A 14 -1.15 5.24 -4.13
N ALA A 15 -2.20 4.55 -4.60
CA ALA A 15 -3.22 3.99 -3.72
C ALA A 15 -2.64 2.93 -2.78
N VAL A 16 -1.72 2.09 -3.28
CA VAL A 16 -0.99 1.11 -2.47
C VAL A 16 -0.14 1.81 -1.41
N TYR A 17 0.64 2.83 -1.77
CA TYR A 17 1.46 3.59 -0.83
C TYR A 17 0.61 4.26 0.26
N ASP A 18 -0.48 4.91 -0.12
CA ASP A 18 -1.37 5.61 0.82
C ASP A 18 -2.04 4.63 1.78
N LEU A 19 -2.55 3.49 1.28
CA LEU A 19 -3.14 2.45 2.09
C LEU A 19 -2.13 1.86 3.08
N ARG A 20 -0.92 1.53 2.61
CA ARG A 20 0.12 0.97 3.48
C ARG A 20 0.53 1.97 4.55
N SER A 21 0.69 3.25 4.18
CA SER A 21 1.09 4.31 5.10
C SER A 21 0.02 4.53 6.18
N ARG A 22 -1.25 4.58 5.79
CA ARG A 22 -2.36 4.71 6.72
C ARG A 22 -2.47 3.52 7.67
N ALA A 23 -2.40 2.29 7.13
CA ALA A 23 -2.44 1.07 7.93
C ALA A 23 -1.27 1.01 8.94
N ILE A 24 -0.06 1.42 8.55
CA ILE A 24 1.08 1.50 9.46
C ILE A 24 0.81 2.51 10.59
N LEU A 25 0.31 3.72 10.26
CA LEU A 25 0.07 4.74 11.28
C LEU A 25 -1.06 4.36 12.24
N GLU A 26 -2.15 3.78 11.73
CA GLU A 26 -3.33 3.43 12.52
C GLU A 26 -3.09 2.17 13.35
N GLU A 27 -2.61 1.09 12.73
CA GLU A 27 -2.54 -0.23 13.37
C GLU A 27 -1.23 -0.46 14.15
N CYS A 28 -0.17 0.31 13.87
CA CYS A 28 1.13 0.12 14.53
C CYS A 28 1.45 1.20 15.60
N SER A 29 0.64 2.26 15.73
CA SER A 29 0.91 3.37 16.68
C SER A 29 0.94 2.97 18.16
N GLY A 30 0.26 1.89 18.54
CA GLY A 30 0.31 1.34 19.89
C GLY A 30 1.57 0.51 20.20
N PHE A 31 2.35 0.16 19.18
CA PHE A 31 3.48 -0.77 19.27
C PHE A 31 4.84 -0.12 18.98
N TYR A 32 4.85 0.96 18.19
CA TYR A 32 6.07 1.67 17.80
C TYR A 32 5.96 3.15 18.13
N SER A 33 7.10 3.78 18.42
CA SER A 33 7.15 5.24 18.61
C SER A 33 6.99 5.99 17.28
N ALA A 34 6.78 7.31 17.37
CA ALA A 34 6.55 8.14 16.19
C ALA A 34 7.73 8.15 15.19
N GLU A 35 8.96 7.93 15.65
CA GLU A 35 10.15 7.97 14.80
C GLU A 35 10.20 6.80 13.79
N PRO A 36 10.15 5.51 14.19
CA PRO A 36 10.04 4.40 13.25
C PRO A 36 8.84 4.50 12.31
N LEU A 37 7.67 4.91 12.82
CA LEU A 37 6.47 5.07 12.01
C LEU A 37 6.70 6.11 10.91
N SER A 38 7.28 7.27 11.26
CA SER A 38 7.65 8.30 10.29
C SER A 38 8.69 7.79 9.28
N LEU A 39 9.66 7.00 9.70
CA LEU A 39 10.64 6.39 8.79
C LEU A 39 10.00 5.44 7.77
N TRP A 40 8.98 4.68 8.17
CA TRP A 40 8.30 3.73 7.29
C TRP A 40 7.30 4.36 6.32
N THR A 41 6.75 5.51 6.68
CA THR A 41 5.69 6.17 5.89
C THR A 41 6.16 7.44 5.18
N LYS A 42 7.41 7.86 5.34
CA LYS A 42 8.00 8.97 4.56
C LYS A 42 8.52 8.51 3.20
N GLY A 43 8.58 9.42 2.23
CA GLY A 43 9.31 9.24 0.97
C GLY A 43 8.47 9.08 -0.29
N GLY A 44 7.15 8.89 -0.17
CA GLY A 44 6.25 8.83 -1.33
C GLY A 44 6.43 7.60 -2.20
N VAL A 45 5.89 7.67 -3.42
CA VAL A 45 6.03 6.62 -4.45
C VAL A 45 7.38 6.79 -5.16
N SER A 46 8.26 5.81 -5.02
CA SER A 46 9.55 5.73 -5.75
C SER A 46 9.48 4.75 -6.93
N GLU A 47 10.42 4.86 -7.88
CA GLU A 47 10.55 3.89 -8.97
C GLU A 47 10.77 2.44 -8.47
N SER A 48 11.55 2.28 -7.40
CA SER A 48 11.74 0.97 -6.77
C SER A 48 10.43 0.41 -6.21
N LEU A 49 9.62 1.25 -5.56
CA LEU A 49 8.32 0.83 -5.04
C LEU A 49 7.36 0.47 -6.18
N ILE A 50 7.33 1.25 -7.27
CA ILE A 50 6.52 0.92 -8.46
C ILE A 50 6.93 -0.45 -9.01
N SER A 51 8.24 -0.68 -9.18
CA SER A 51 8.77 -1.97 -9.64
C SER A 51 8.34 -3.11 -8.72
N ASP A 52 8.48 -2.96 -7.41
CA ASP A 52 8.06 -3.96 -6.43
C ASP A 52 6.56 -4.24 -6.50
N ILE A 53 5.74 -3.20 -6.63
CA ILE A 53 4.28 -3.31 -6.74
C ILE A 53 3.90 -4.12 -7.99
N VAL A 54 4.39 -3.72 -9.16
CA VAL A 54 4.09 -4.40 -10.42
C VAL A 54 4.56 -5.85 -10.38
N ASN A 55 5.74 -6.12 -9.83
CA ASN A 55 6.32 -7.46 -9.84
C ASN A 55 5.70 -8.40 -8.79
N SER A 56 5.38 -7.90 -7.60
CA SER A 56 5.10 -8.76 -6.44
C SER A 56 3.72 -8.58 -5.81
N PHE A 57 3.01 -7.48 -6.09
CA PHE A 57 1.77 -7.15 -5.37
C PHE A 57 0.51 -7.59 -6.12
N TYR A 58 -0.52 -7.90 -5.35
CA TYR A 58 -1.91 -7.98 -5.75
C TYR A 58 -2.71 -6.93 -5.00
N VAL A 59 -3.76 -6.42 -5.63
CA VAL A 59 -4.69 -5.45 -5.04
C VAL A 59 -6.09 -6.03 -4.98
N SER A 60 -6.82 -5.65 -3.94
CA SER A 60 -8.27 -5.78 -3.87
C SER A 60 -8.90 -4.49 -4.36
N GLU A 61 -9.89 -4.59 -5.25
CA GLU A 61 -10.59 -3.47 -5.86
C GLU A 61 -12.10 -3.59 -5.63
N SER A 62 -12.74 -2.48 -5.25
CA SER A 62 -14.19 -2.31 -5.14
C SER A 62 -14.56 -0.95 -5.71
N ASP A 63 -15.61 -0.88 -6.55
CA ASP A 63 -16.08 0.36 -7.18
C ASP A 63 -14.96 1.16 -7.87
N ALA A 64 -14.08 0.44 -8.59
CA ALA A 64 -12.87 0.97 -9.24
C ALA A 64 -11.85 1.65 -8.30
N GLN A 65 -11.94 1.40 -7.00
CA GLN A 65 -10.97 1.87 -6.00
C GLN A 65 -10.20 0.70 -5.41
N VAL A 66 -8.89 0.87 -5.28
CA VAL A 66 -8.05 -0.07 -4.53
C VAL A 66 -8.37 0.07 -3.05
N THR A 67 -8.78 -1.02 -2.42
CA THR A 67 -9.17 -1.07 -1.00
C THR A 67 -8.15 -1.77 -0.10
N GLY A 68 -7.18 -2.48 -0.70
CA GLY A 68 -6.18 -3.25 0.03
C GLY A 68 -5.15 -3.84 -0.92
N ASN A 69 -4.00 -4.22 -0.37
CA ASN A 69 -2.90 -4.81 -1.12
C ASN A 69 -2.16 -5.87 -0.30
N SER A 70 -1.53 -6.81 -0.99
CA SER A 70 -0.64 -7.81 -0.41
C SER A 70 0.46 -8.16 -1.40
N SER A 71 1.69 -8.32 -0.93
CA SER A 71 2.79 -8.90 -1.70
C SER A 71 2.87 -10.41 -1.49
N ARG A 72 3.33 -11.14 -2.51
CA ARG A 72 3.86 -12.51 -2.31
C ARG A 72 5.28 -12.48 -1.78
#